data_AF-A0A928USL2-F1
#
_entry.id   AF-A0A928USL2-F1
#
_cell.length_a   1.000
_cell.length_b   1.000
_cell.length_c   1.000
_cell.angle_alpha   90.00
_cell.angle_beta   90.00
_cell.angle_gamma   90.00
#
_symmetry.space_group_name_H-M   'P 1'
#
loop_
_entity.id
_entity.type
_entity.pdbx_description
1 polymer ?
#
loop_
_entity_poly.entity_id
_entity_poly.type
_entity_poly.pdbx_seq_one_letter_code
_entity_poly.pdbx_strand_id
1 'polypeptide(L)'
;MKKPIMRPLSKTTIKVKPQKELPVNERKPFDLIIGEIYYFPSGHRNVVECRLIEIYQEGERERITVEIDAQVQSLAGTLSLYPYEIGQTPEEALQNRIT
;
A
#
# COMPACT_ATOMS: atom_id res chain seq x y z
N MET A 1 -22.08 -11.67 -17.88
CA MET A 1 -21.51 -10.95 -16.72
C MET A 1 -20.22 -10.28 -17.16
N LYS A 2 -20.15 -8.94 -17.19
CA LYS A 2 -18.91 -8.24 -17.51
C LYS A 2 -17.97 -8.41 -16.30
N LYS A 3 -16.81 -9.03 -16.48
CA LYS A 3 -15.76 -9.05 -15.44
C LYS A 3 -15.40 -7.58 -15.14
N PRO A 4 -15.32 -7.15 -13.87
CA PRO A 4 -14.79 -5.82 -13.55
C PRO A 4 -13.39 -5.71 -14.16
N ILE A 5 -13.19 -4.71 -15.01
CA ILE A 5 -11.90 -4.44 -15.62
C ILE A 5 -11.03 -3.82 -14.53
N MET A 6 -10.22 -4.66 -13.88
CA MET A 6 -9.26 -4.18 -12.87
C MET A 6 -8.19 -3.34 -13.57
N ARG A 7 -8.02 -2.09 -13.13
CA ARG A 7 -7.01 -1.18 -13.68
C ARG A 7 -5.62 -1.76 -13.43
N PRO A 8 -4.71 -1.82 -14.44
CA PRO A 8 -3.35 -2.30 -14.24
C PRO A 8 -2.58 -1.45 -13.23
N LEU A 9 -1.70 -2.08 -12.45
CA LEU A 9 -0.80 -1.38 -11.53
C LEU A 9 0.27 -0.61 -12.31
N SER A 10 0.73 0.50 -11.71
CA SER A 10 1.91 1.19 -12.22
C SER A 10 3.15 0.30 -12.17
N LYS A 11 3.95 0.39 -13.24
CA LYS A 11 5.25 -0.27 -13.41
C LYS A 11 6.42 0.61 -12.98
N THR A 12 6.16 1.69 -12.27
CA THR A 12 7.17 2.66 -11.85
C THR A 12 7.03 3.02 -10.38
N THR A 13 8.16 3.39 -9.78
CA THR A 13 8.19 4.05 -8.46
C THR A 13 7.81 5.52 -8.62
N ILE A 14 7.02 6.02 -7.68
CA ILE A 14 6.66 7.43 -7.56
C ILE A 14 7.62 8.08 -6.57
N LYS A 15 8.32 9.14 -7.01
CA LYS A 15 9.17 9.95 -6.13
C LYS A 15 8.33 11.03 -5.47
N VAL A 16 8.31 11.01 -4.13
CA VAL A 16 7.58 11.97 -3.31
C VAL A 16 8.57 12.88 -2.60
N LYS A 17 8.16 14.14 -2.35
CA LYS A 17 8.95 15.04 -1.48
C LYS A 17 9.10 14.42 -0.10
N PRO A 18 10.19 14.73 0.65
CA PRO A 18 10.33 14.27 2.02
C PRO A 18 9.08 14.59 2.84
N GLN A 19 8.51 13.57 3.45
CA GLN A 19 7.41 13.68 4.40
C GLN A 19 7.94 13.36 5.79
N LYS A 20 7.36 14.02 6.81
CA LYS A 20 7.58 13.60 8.20
C LYS A 20 6.79 12.32 8.44
N GLU A 21 7.43 11.29 8.98
CA GLU A 21 6.74 10.07 9.39
C GLU A 21 5.79 10.34 10.56
N LEU A 22 4.63 9.70 10.50
CA LEU A 22 3.61 9.80 11.54
C LEU A 22 3.64 8.57 12.44
N PRO A 23 3.61 8.76 13.78
CA PRO A 23 3.28 7.70 14.73
C PRO A 23 1.98 6.98 14.34
N VAL A 24 1.88 5.68 14.61
CA VAL A 24 0.71 4.85 14.20
C VAL A 24 -0.62 5.43 14.66
N ASN A 25 -0.66 5.98 15.87
CA ASN A 25 -1.86 6.61 16.46
C ASN A 25 -2.25 7.96 15.83
N GLU A 26 -1.37 8.58 15.03
CA GLU A 26 -1.65 9.82 14.29
C GLU A 26 -2.03 9.56 12.82
N ARG A 27 -1.97 8.31 12.37
CA ARG A 27 -2.30 7.94 10.99
C ARG A 27 -3.81 7.96 10.81
N LYS A 28 -4.24 8.49 9.66
CA LYS A 28 -5.67 8.56 9.32
C LYS A 28 -6.17 7.16 8.97
N PRO A 29 -7.19 6.64 9.67
CA PRO A 29 -7.87 5.43 9.23
C PRO A 29 -8.66 5.72 7.96
N PHE A 30 -8.78 4.73 7.10
CA PHE A 30 -9.61 4.78 5.90
C PHE A 30 -10.21 3.41 5.62
N ASP A 31 -11.33 3.39 4.89
CA ASP A 31 -11.99 2.15 4.53
C ASP A 31 -11.17 1.38 3.48
N LEU A 32 -10.90 0.12 3.79
CA LEU A 32 -10.19 -0.81 2.92
C LEU A 32 -11.16 -1.50 1.97
N ILE A 33 -10.92 -1.36 0.66
CA ILE A 33 -11.77 -1.91 -0.39
C ILE A 33 -10.92 -2.87 -1.23
N ILE A 34 -11.28 -4.15 -1.22
CA ILE A 34 -10.60 -5.17 -2.03
C ILE A 34 -10.73 -4.82 -3.52
N GLY A 35 -9.61 -4.84 -4.23
CA GLY A 35 -9.49 -4.50 -5.64
C GLY A 35 -9.07 -3.05 -5.92
N GLU A 36 -9.12 -2.17 -4.92
CA GLU A 36 -8.71 -0.76 -5.05
C GLU A 36 -7.19 -0.57 -4.98
N ILE A 37 -6.75 0.56 -5.52
CA ILE A 37 -5.33 0.96 -5.56
C ILE A 37 -5.00 1.83 -4.34
N TYR A 38 -3.90 1.47 -3.69
CA TYR A 38 -3.28 2.20 -2.60
C TYR A 38 -1.79 2.41 -2.90
N TYR A 39 -1.08 3.02 -1.96
CA TYR A 39 0.35 3.31 -2.08
C TYR A 39 1.13 2.69 -0.92
N PHE A 40 2.24 2.04 -1.24
CA PHE A 40 3.16 1.44 -0.28
C PHE A 40 4.54 2.11 -0.33
N PRO A 41 5.15 2.48 0.80
CA PRO A 41 6.50 3.06 0.82
C PRO A 41 7.57 1.99 0.54
N SER A 42 8.30 2.16 -0.57
CA SER A 42 9.39 1.27 -1.02
C SER A 42 10.79 1.85 -0.75
N GLY A 43 10.91 2.96 -0.03
CA GLY A 43 12.20 3.58 0.31
C GLY A 43 12.06 4.99 0.86
N HIS A 44 13.17 5.69 1.08
CA HIS A 44 13.22 6.99 1.77
C HIS A 44 12.40 8.10 1.10
N ARG A 45 12.06 7.97 -0.19
CA ARG A 45 11.24 8.92 -0.97
C ARG A 45 10.46 8.25 -2.11
N ASN A 46 10.42 6.92 -2.09
CA ASN A 46 9.87 6.13 -3.18
C ASN A 46 8.64 5.42 -2.66
N VAL A 47 7.54 5.55 -3.39
CA VAL A 47 6.33 4.78 -3.14
C VAL A 47 5.95 4.02 -4.40
N VAL A 48 5.16 2.97 -4.23
CA VAL A 48 4.69 2.12 -5.32
C VAL A 48 3.18 1.98 -5.21
N GLU A 49 2.51 1.91 -6.35
CA GLU A 49 1.10 1.51 -6.36
C GLU A 49 1.00 0.04 -5.95
N CYS A 50 0.04 -0.26 -5.08
CA CYS A 50 -0.30 -1.61 -4.70
C CYS A 50 -1.82 -1.80 -4.79
N ARG A 51 -2.28 -3.02 -5.03
CA ARG A 51 -3.71 -3.34 -5.03
C ARG A 51 -4.05 -4.16 -3.80
N LEU A 52 -5.07 -3.77 -3.06
CA LEU A 52 -5.56 -4.62 -1.97
C LEU A 52 -6.22 -5.87 -2.53
N ILE A 53 -5.77 -7.06 -2.14
CA ILE A 53 -6.33 -8.33 -2.61
C ILE A 53 -7.00 -9.14 -1.51
N GLU A 54 -6.62 -8.93 -0.25
CA GLU A 54 -7.18 -9.66 0.89
C GLU A 54 -7.08 -8.84 2.17
N ILE A 55 -8.08 -9.02 3.05
CA ILE A 55 -8.08 -8.53 4.43
C ILE A 55 -8.38 -9.75 5.31
N TYR A 56 -7.56 -9.99 6.33
CA TYR A 56 -7.72 -11.15 7.21
C TYR A 56 -7.29 -10.82 8.64
N GLN A 57 -7.73 -11.65 9.59
CA GLN A 57 -7.38 -11.52 11.00
C GLN A 57 -6.22 -12.46 11.35
N GLU A 58 -5.20 -11.93 12.00
CA GLU A 58 -4.07 -12.68 12.57
C GLU A 58 -4.03 -12.43 14.08
N GLY A 59 -4.69 -13.32 14.83
CA GLY A 59 -4.90 -13.13 16.26
C GLY A 59 -5.85 -11.96 16.54
N GLU A 60 -5.38 -10.96 17.30
CA GLU A 60 -6.13 -9.74 17.60
C GLU A 60 -5.86 -8.59 16.60
N ARG A 61 -5.09 -8.85 15.54
CA ARG A 61 -4.67 -7.82 14.58
C ARG A 61 -5.25 -8.09 13.20
N GLU A 62 -5.69 -7.02 12.55
CA GLU A 62 -6.02 -7.03 11.14
C GLU A 62 -4.75 -6.95 10.28
N ARG A 63 -4.69 -7.78 9.25
CA ARG A 63 -3.65 -7.83 8.23
C ARG A 63 -4.27 -7.65 6.85
N ILE A 64 -3.46 -7.16 5.93
CA ILE A 64 -3.84 -7.03 4.53
C ILE A 64 -2.79 -7.72 3.65
N THR A 65 -3.26 -8.31 2.57
CA THR A 65 -2.39 -8.72 1.46
C THR A 65 -2.60 -7.73 0.33
N VAL A 66 -1.50 -7.14 -0.15
CA VAL A 66 -1.51 -6.27 -1.32
C VAL A 66 -0.69 -6.89 -2.44
N GLU A 67 -1.11 -6.72 -3.69
CA GLU A 67 -0.30 -7.05 -4.86
C GLU A 67 0.52 -5.82 -5.30
N ILE A 68 1.74 -6.04 -5.79
CA ILE A 68 2.61 -5.01 -6.38
C ILE A 68 3.11 -5.53 -7.72
N ASP A 69 3.29 -4.64 -8.70
CA ASP A 69 3.87 -5.01 -9.99
C ASP A 69 5.33 -5.46 -9.79
N ALA A 70 5.62 -6.70 -10.20
CA ALA A 70 6.93 -7.34 -10.04
C ALA A 70 8.08 -6.64 -10.78
N GLN A 71 7.79 -5.70 -11.68
CA GLN A 71 8.81 -4.88 -12.34
C GLN A 71 9.27 -3.71 -11.45
N VAL A 72 8.52 -3.37 -10.40
CA VAL A 72 8.77 -2.21 -9.53
C VAL A 72 9.59 -2.59 -8.30
N GLN A 73 9.31 -3.74 -7.71
CA GLN A 73 10.13 -4.35 -6.66
C GLN A 73 10.56 -5.75 -7.08
N SER A 74 11.81 -6.09 -6.80
CA SER A 74 12.33 -7.46 -6.91
C SER A 74 11.72 -8.43 -5.88
N LEU A 75 10.95 -7.91 -4.92
CA LEU A 75 10.12 -8.70 -4.02
C LEU A 75 8.83 -9.10 -4.76
N ALA A 76 8.62 -10.40 -4.86
CA ALA A 76 7.57 -11.02 -5.63
C ALA A 76 6.18 -10.48 -5.28
N GLY A 77 5.45 -9.99 -6.29
CA GLY A 77 4.00 -10.05 -6.52
C GLY A 77 3.01 -9.60 -5.44
N THR A 78 3.21 -9.97 -4.18
CA THR A 78 2.31 -9.71 -3.06
C THR A 78 3.08 -9.47 -1.75
N LEU A 79 2.61 -8.52 -0.95
CA LEU A 79 3.12 -8.24 0.40
C LEU A 79 2.01 -8.40 1.45
N SER A 80 2.37 -8.96 2.60
CA SER A 80 1.52 -8.96 3.80
C SER A 80 1.91 -7.79 4.69
N LEU A 81 0.97 -6.90 4.96
CA LEU A 81 1.17 -5.63 5.68
C LEU A 81 0.08 -5.45 6.74
N TYR A 82 0.28 -4.49 7.62
CA TYR A 82 -0.79 -3.91 8.41
C TYR A 82 -1.50 -2.79 7.63
N PRO A 83 -2.80 -2.57 7.84
CA PRO A 83 -3.57 -1.48 7.21
C PRO A 83 -2.89 -0.11 7.30
N TYR A 84 -2.24 0.17 8.43
CA TYR A 84 -1.61 1.46 8.69
C TYR A 84 -0.28 1.67 7.94
N GLU A 85 0.22 0.71 7.18
CA GLU A 85 1.48 0.80 6.42
C GLU A 85 1.29 1.30 4.99
N ILE A 86 0.04 1.41 4.53
CA ILE A 86 -0.30 1.93 3.20
C ILE A 86 -1.02 3.28 3.31
N GLY A 87 -1.05 4.04 2.22
CA GLY A 87 -1.78 5.30 2.12
C GLY A 87 -2.74 5.32 0.93
N GLN A 88 -3.75 6.19 0.97
CA GLN A 88 -4.61 6.47 -0.19
C GLN A 88 -3.92 7.41 -1.19
N THR A 89 -2.85 8.08 -0.75
CA THR A 89 -2.00 8.93 -1.58
C THR A 89 -0.51 8.57 -1.42
N PRO A 90 0.34 8.93 -2.40
CA PRO A 90 1.80 8.79 -2.29
C PRO A 90 2.39 9.45 -1.04
N GLU A 91 1.91 10.64 -0.68
CA GLU A 91 2.35 11.39 0.48
C GLU A 91 1.98 10.68 1.79
N GLU A 92 0.75 10.22 1.91
CA GLU A 92 0.29 9.46 3.09
C GLU A 92 1.06 8.16 3.25
N ALA A 93 1.33 7.44 2.16
CA ALA A 93 2.12 6.22 2.22
C ALA A 93 3.53 6.48 2.76
N LEU A 94 4.15 7.61 2.37
CA LEU A 94 5.46 7.97 2.90
C LEU A 94 5.40 8.43 4.37
N GLN A 95 4.32 9.09 4.79
CA GLN A 95 4.06 9.39 6.21
C GLN A 95 3.84 8.11 7.04
N ASN A 96 3.27 7.08 6.42
CA ASN A 96 2.96 5.79 7.03
C ASN A 96 4.15 4.81 7.01
N ARG A 97 5.32 5.23 6.52
CA ARG A 97 6.53 4.42 6.52
C ARG A 97 6.85 3.94 7.94
N ILE A 98 7.15 2.66 8.06
CA ILE A 98 7.73 2.07 9.28
C ILE A 98 9.25 2.13 9.12
N THR A 99 9.93 2.67 10.13
CA THR A 99 11.39 2.76 10.23
C THR A 99 11.98 1.71 11.15
#